data_AF-A0A3L9M9L2-F1
#
_entry.id   AF-A0A3L9M9L2-F1
#
_cell.length_a   1.000
_cell.length_b   1.000
_cell.length_c   1.000
_cell.angle_alpha   90.00
_cell.angle_beta   90.00
_cell.angle_gamma   90.00
#
_symmetry.space_group_name_H-M   'P 1'
#
loop_
_entity.id
_entity.type
_entity.pdbx_description
1 polymer ?
#
loop_
_entity_poly.entity_id
_entity_poly.type
_entity_poly.pdbx_seq_one_letter_code
_entity_poly.pdbx_strand_id
1 'polypeptide(L)'
;MGKEFLKLALIYIVLVIVVGATHFGVVSSMNLSENPPIVYKIYIILGLITFMILQVGFLVKVKSSDFVGFTFMGGMVAKMGIVLALIVVNEQIKSNVLHLVLAYFVILLIEVLIFLSLIKLELKKI
;
A
#
# COMPACT_ATOMS: atom_id res chain seq x y z
N MET A 1 5.44 15.96 14.16
CA MET A 1 4.84 15.33 12.96
C MET A 1 4.05 16.41 12.22
N GLY A 2 4.51 16.78 11.02
CA GLY A 2 3.99 17.95 10.30
C GLY A 2 2.63 17.69 9.62
N LYS A 3 1.85 18.75 9.40
CA LYS A 3 0.56 18.71 8.68
C LYS A 3 0.64 17.99 7.32
N GLU A 4 1.79 18.08 6.67
CA GLU A 4 2.09 17.41 5.39
C GLU A 4 2.06 15.89 5.48
N PHE A 5 2.51 15.32 6.60
CA PHE A 5 2.41 13.87 6.84
C PHE A 5 0.95 13.42 6.88
N LEU A 6 0.14 14.12 7.70
CA LEU A 6 -1.26 13.79 7.87
C LEU A 6 -2.02 13.87 6.54
N LYS A 7 -1.68 14.88 5.73
CA LYS A 7 -2.23 15.05 4.39
C LYS A 7 -1.88 13.87 3.47
N LEU A 8 -0.60 13.49 3.39
CA LEU A 8 -0.18 12.35 2.56
C LEU A 8 -0.78 11.02 3.04
N ALA A 9 -0.84 10.81 4.36
CA ALA A 9 -1.47 9.65 4.98
C ALA A 9 -2.96 9.57 4.64
N LEU A 10 -3.67 10.70 4.70
CA LEU A 10 -5.10 10.74 4.39
C LEU A 10 -5.37 10.53 2.90
N ILE A 11 -4.57 11.15 2.02
CA ILE A 11 -4.61 10.90 0.58
C ILE A 11 -4.41 9.41 0.29
N TYR A 12 -3.40 8.81 0.92
CA TYR A 12 -3.12 7.38 0.77
C TYR A 12 -4.31 6.51 1.17
N ILE A 13 -4.89 6.74 2.35
CA ILE A 13 -6.04 5.98 2.85
C ILE A 13 -7.23 6.11 1.89
N VAL A 14 -7.54 7.33 1.46
CA VAL A 14 -8.63 7.57 0.51
C VAL A 14 -8.39 6.84 -0.81
N LEU A 15 -7.17 6.89 -1.36
CA LEU A 15 -6.83 6.17 -2.58
C LEU A 15 -7.01 4.66 -2.44
N VAL A 16 -6.54 4.07 -1.34
CA VAL A 16 -6.71 2.62 -1.08
C VAL A 16 -8.19 2.25 -1.01
N ILE A 17 -9.01 3.04 -0.32
CA ILE A 17 -10.45 2.79 -0.19
C ILE A 17 -11.14 2.91 -1.55
N VAL A 18 -10.89 4.00 -2.29
CA VAL A 18 -11.53 4.26 -3.59
C VAL A 18 -11.17 3.19 -4.61
N VAL A 19 -9.88 2.87 -4.74
CA VAL A 19 -9.40 1.83 -5.66
C VAL A 19 -9.92 0.46 -5.25
N GLY A 20 -9.87 0.14 -3.95
CA GLY A 20 -10.36 -1.13 -3.43
C GLY A 20 -11.86 -1.33 -3.68
N ALA A 21 -12.67 -0.29 -3.43
CA ALA A 21 -14.10 -0.29 -3.72
C ALA A 21 -14.39 -0.40 -5.22
N THR A 22 -13.59 0.26 -6.07
CA THR A 22 -13.72 0.19 -7.53
C THR A 22 -13.41 -1.22 -8.04
N HIS A 23 -12.29 -1.82 -7.61
CA HIS A 23 -11.94 -3.19 -8.00
C HIS A 23 -12.98 -4.19 -7.50
N PHE A 24 -13.47 -4.04 -6.26
CA PHE A 24 -14.58 -4.84 -5.74
C PHE A 24 -15.85 -4.71 -6.58
N GLY A 25 -16.24 -3.49 -6.96
CA GLY A 25 -17.42 -3.23 -7.79
C GLY A 25 -17.33 -3.88 -9.17
N VAL A 26 -16.16 -3.81 -9.81
CA VAL A 26 -15.90 -4.50 -11.09
C VAL A 26 -16.01 -6.02 -10.92
N VAL A 27 -15.34 -6.58 -9.92
CA VAL A 27 -15.35 -8.03 -9.68
C VAL A 27 -16.75 -8.55 -9.37
N SER A 28 -17.52 -7.80 -8.58
CA SER A 28 -18.89 -8.16 -8.22
C SER A 28 -19.85 -8.02 -9.40
N SER A 29 -19.76 -6.94 -10.18
CA SER A 29 -20.67 -6.70 -11.32
C SER A 29 -20.44 -7.67 -12.49
N MET A 30 -19.20 -8.15 -12.67
CA MET A 30 -18.82 -9.04 -13.76
C MET A 30 -18.71 -10.52 -13.33
N ASN A 31 -19.05 -10.86 -12.08
CA ASN A 31 -18.91 -12.21 -11.50
C ASN A 31 -17.51 -12.82 -11.69
N LEU A 32 -16.45 -12.03 -11.48
CA LEU A 32 -15.07 -12.45 -11.72
C LEU A 32 -14.43 -13.23 -10.56
N SER A 33 -15.14 -13.41 -9.46
CA SER A 33 -14.70 -14.18 -8.29
C SER A 33 -15.89 -14.85 -7.62
N GLU A 34 -15.70 -16.06 -7.11
CA GLU A 34 -16.67 -16.78 -6.28
C GLU A 34 -16.82 -16.13 -4.88
N ASN A 35 -15.87 -15.28 -4.48
CA ASN A 35 -15.89 -14.57 -3.21
C ASN A 35 -15.45 -13.10 -3.38
N PRO A 36 -16.25 -12.25 -4.05
CA PRO A 36 -15.89 -10.85 -4.30
C PRO A 36 -15.41 -10.04 -3.08
N PRO A 37 -15.96 -10.23 -1.86
CA PRO A 37 -15.46 -9.55 -0.65
C PRO A 37 -13.97 -9.79 -0.34
N ILE A 38 -13.36 -10.87 -0.86
CA ILE A 38 -11.92 -11.13 -0.69
C ILE A 38 -11.06 -9.99 -1.27
N VAL A 39 -11.52 -9.35 -2.35
CA VAL A 39 -10.81 -8.24 -3.00
C VAL A 39 -10.62 -7.11 -2.01
N TYR A 40 -11.67 -6.71 -1.29
CA TYR A 40 -11.59 -5.63 -0.32
C TYR A 40 -10.67 -5.99 0.87
N LYS A 41 -10.73 -7.24 1.35
CA LYS A 41 -9.82 -7.73 2.40
C LYS A 41 -8.35 -7.64 1.97
N ILE A 42 -8.05 -8.03 0.73
CA ILE A 42 -6.71 -7.93 0.15
C ILE A 42 -6.22 -6.48 0.15
N TYR A 43 -7.04 -5.53 -0.31
CA TYR A 43 -6.67 -4.11 -0.31
C TYR A 43 -6.43 -3.56 1.09
N ILE A 44 -7.23 -3.96 2.09
CA ILE A 44 -7.00 -3.56 3.48
C ILE A 44 -5.67 -4.08 3.99
N ILE A 45 -5.38 -5.38 3.81
CA ILE A 45 -4.15 -6.00 4.32
C ILE A 45 -2.92 -5.33 3.70
N LEU A 46 -2.88 -5.26 2.37
CA LEU A 46 -1.77 -4.62 1.65
C LEU A 46 -1.68 -3.12 1.96
N GLY A 47 -2.84 -2.48 2.13
CA GLY A 47 -2.97 -1.06 2.49
C GLY A 47 -2.34 -0.76 3.84
N LEU A 48 -2.64 -1.59 4.84
CA LEU A 48 -2.08 -1.45 6.19
C LEU A 48 -0.57 -1.70 6.22
N ILE A 49 -0.07 -2.73 5.52
CA ILE A 49 1.37 -3.02 5.43
C ILE A 49 2.11 -1.83 4.82
N THR A 50 1.60 -1.33 3.70
CA THR A 50 2.18 -0.18 3.00
C THR A 50 2.07 1.10 3.83
N PHE A 51 0.97 1.29 4.55
CA PHE A 51 0.83 2.40 5.49
C PHE A 51 1.90 2.37 6.58
N MET A 52 2.22 1.21 7.15
CA MET A 52 3.32 1.07 8.11
C MET A 52 4.67 1.44 7.50
N ILE A 53 4.94 1.00 6.26
CA ILE A 53 6.17 1.36 5.53
C ILE A 53 6.25 2.88 5.31
N LEU A 54 5.14 3.54 4.96
CA LEU A 54 5.07 4.99 4.80
C LEU A 54 5.37 5.75 6.10
N GLN A 55 4.89 5.25 7.25
CA GLN A 55 5.21 5.82 8.56
C GLN A 55 6.72 5.78 8.82
N VAL A 56 7.35 4.63 8.57
CA VAL A 56 8.81 4.47 8.71
C VAL A 56 9.54 5.41 7.73
N GLY A 57 9.10 5.48 6.47
CA GLY A 57 9.66 6.40 5.47
C GLY A 57 9.61 7.86 5.92
N PHE A 58 8.49 8.29 6.52
CA PHE A 58 8.36 9.64 7.07
C PHE A 58 9.30 9.88 8.25
N LEU A 59 9.40 8.94 9.20
CA LEU A 59 10.32 9.05 10.33
C LEU A 59 11.78 9.14 9.86
N VAL A 60 12.15 8.38 8.84
CA VAL A 60 13.48 8.47 8.22
C VAL A 60 13.68 9.82 7.55
N LYS A 61 12.73 10.32 6.76
CA LYS A 61 12.81 11.64 6.11
C LYS A 61 13.10 12.78 7.10
N VAL A 62 12.51 12.72 8.30
CA VAL A 62 12.74 13.72 9.37
C VAL A 62 14.18 13.68 9.89
N LYS A 63 14.80 12.50 9.98
CA LYS A 63 16.15 12.33 10.55
C LYS A 63 17.25 12.43 9.50
N SER A 64 17.04 11.83 8.33
CA SER A 64 17.98 11.84 7.22
C SER A 64 17.22 11.61 5.90
N SER A 65 17.12 12.69 5.12
CA SER A 65 16.41 12.69 3.84
C SER A 65 16.96 11.71 2.82
N ASP A 66 18.26 11.40 2.92
CA ASP A 66 19.00 10.67 1.90
C ASP A 66 18.69 9.16 1.94
N PHE A 67 18.19 8.66 3.08
CA PHE A 67 17.86 7.24 3.27
C PHE A 67 16.38 6.90 3.01
N VAL A 68 15.56 7.86 2.58
CA VAL A 68 14.13 7.62 2.29
C VAL A 68 13.96 6.60 1.17
N GLY A 69 14.79 6.66 0.12
CA GLY A 69 14.79 5.67 -0.97
C GLY A 69 15.17 4.26 -0.49
N PHE A 70 16.11 4.15 0.45
CA PHE A 70 16.47 2.88 1.06
C PHE A 70 15.31 2.30 1.88
N THR A 71 14.56 3.15 2.57
CA THR A 71 13.37 2.74 3.34
C THR A 71 12.27 2.19 2.43
N PHE A 72 12.06 2.82 1.27
CA PHE A 72 11.15 2.30 0.25
C PHE A 72 11.60 0.91 -0.26
N MET A 73 12.89 0.76 -0.61
CA MET A 73 13.43 -0.50 -1.11
C MET A 73 13.33 -1.62 -0.07
N GLY A 74 13.69 -1.35 1.19
CA GLY A 74 13.55 -2.31 2.29
C GLY A 74 12.09 -2.67 2.56
N GLY A 75 11.19 -1.68 2.53
CA GLY A 75 9.75 -1.87 2.68
C GLY A 75 9.17 -2.77 1.58
N MET A 76 9.61 -2.59 0.33
CA MET A 76 9.21 -3.44 -0.80
C MET A 76 9.57 -4.92 -0.59
N VAL A 77 10.82 -5.19 -0.18
CA VAL A 77 11.27 -6.57 0.10
C VAL A 77 10.47 -7.18 1.24
N ALA A 78 10.28 -6.44 2.34
CA ALA A 78 9.48 -6.90 3.47
C ALA A 78 8.02 -7.19 3.07
N LYS A 79 7.40 -6.28 2.32
CA LYS A 79 6.02 -6.45 1.83
C LYS A 79 5.91 -7.65 0.91
N MET A 80 6.86 -7.87 0.00
CA MET A 80 6.87 -9.04 -0.87
C MET A 80 6.96 -10.35 -0.07
N GLY A 81 7.80 -10.40 0.97
CA GLY A 81 7.85 -11.54 1.89
C GLY A 81 6.52 -11.81 2.59
N ILE A 82 5.85 -10.77 3.09
CA ILE A 82 4.52 -10.91 3.73
C ILE A 82 3.47 -11.40 2.73
N VAL A 83 3.48 -10.88 1.50
CA VAL A 83 2.54 -11.31 0.45
C VAL A 83 2.73 -12.78 0.09
N LEU A 84 3.98 -13.24 -0.06
CA LEU A 84 4.26 -14.64 -0.31
C LEU A 84 3.80 -15.52 0.86
N ALA A 85 4.04 -15.10 2.10
CA ALA A 85 3.55 -15.81 3.28
C ALA A 85 2.02 -15.90 3.30
N LEU A 86 1.31 -14.81 2.95
CA LEU A 86 -0.16 -14.79 2.88
C LEU A 86 -0.72 -15.79 1.86
N ILE A 87 -0.07 -15.94 0.70
CA ILE A 87 -0.47 -16.93 -0.32
C ILE A 87 -0.33 -18.36 0.23
N VAL A 88 0.73 -18.63 1.00
CA VAL A 88 1.00 -19.97 1.55
C VAL A 88 0.03 -20.33 2.67
N VAL A 89 -0.32 -19.38 3.54
CA VAL A 89 -1.11 -19.67 4.76
C VAL A 89 -2.63 -19.49 4.58
N ASN A 90 -3.09 -18.88 3.49
CA ASN A 90 -4.50 -18.56 3.30
C ASN A 90 -5.05 -19.06 1.95
N GLU A 91 -5.78 -20.18 1.99
CA GLU A 91 -6.39 -20.80 0.80
C GLU A 91 -7.39 -19.91 0.05
N GLN A 92 -8.07 -18.97 0.74
CA GLN A 92 -8.96 -18.00 0.08
C GLN A 92 -8.16 -16.98 -0.74
N ILE A 93 -7.00 -16.56 -0.24
CA ILE A 93 -6.09 -15.66 -0.96
C ILE A 93 -5.43 -16.40 -2.13
N LYS A 94 -5.01 -17.65 -1.90
CA LYS A 94 -4.39 -18.52 -2.91
C LYS A 94 -5.32 -18.79 -4.10
N SER A 95 -6.60 -19.07 -3.85
CA SER A 95 -7.62 -19.22 -4.91
C SER A 95 -7.94 -17.92 -5.65
N ASN A 96 -7.59 -16.76 -5.09
CA ASN A 96 -7.85 -15.43 -5.65
C ASN A 96 -6.54 -14.67 -5.95
N VAL A 97 -5.47 -15.39 -6.31
CA VAL A 97 -4.12 -14.81 -6.45
C VAL A 97 -4.05 -13.69 -7.49
N LEU A 98 -4.89 -13.74 -8.53
CA LEU A 98 -4.95 -12.70 -9.55
C LEU A 98 -5.41 -11.35 -8.95
N HIS A 99 -6.42 -11.35 -8.07
CA HIS A 99 -6.85 -10.14 -7.38
C HIS A 99 -5.79 -9.63 -6.40
N LEU A 100 -5.05 -10.53 -5.76
CA LEU A 100 -3.89 -10.19 -4.92
C LEU A 100 -2.80 -9.48 -5.73
N VAL A 101 -2.41 -10.04 -6.88
CA VAL A 101 -1.39 -9.47 -7.76
C VAL A 101 -1.83 -8.10 -8.26
N LEU A 102 -3.07 -7.96 -8.74
CA LEU A 102 -3.61 -6.67 -9.17
C LEU A 102 -3.60 -5.63 -8.04
N ALA A 103 -4.12 -6.00 -6.86
CA ALA A 103 -4.12 -5.10 -5.71
C ALA A 103 -2.71 -4.70 -5.29
N TYR A 104 -1.75 -5.64 -5.34
CA TYR A 104 -0.34 -5.37 -5.06
C TYR A 104 0.24 -4.33 -6.02
N PHE A 105 0.03 -4.49 -7.33
CA PHE A 105 0.52 -3.54 -8.32
C PHE A 105 -0.10 -2.15 -8.16
N VAL A 106 -1.41 -2.06 -7.93
CA VAL A 106 -2.05 -0.75 -7.76
C VAL A 106 -1.58 -0.07 -6.47
N ILE A 107 -1.48 -0.80 -5.37
CA ILE A 107 -0.94 -0.25 -4.11
C ILE A 107 0.52 0.16 -4.27
N LEU A 108 1.32 -0.60 -5.01
CA LEU A 108 2.70 -0.25 -5.33
C LEU A 108 2.78 1.07 -6.11
N LEU A 109 1.93 1.28 -7.12
CA LEU A 109 1.88 2.54 -7.86
C LEU A 109 1.55 3.72 -6.93
N ILE A 110 0.54 3.56 -6.08
CA ILE A 110 0.19 4.57 -5.07
C ILE A 110 1.37 4.85 -4.13
N GLU A 111 2.01 3.79 -3.62
CA GLU A 111 3.17 3.89 -2.73
C GLU A 111 4.31 4.68 -3.37
N VAL A 112 4.68 4.36 -4.62
CA VAL A 112 5.73 5.08 -5.37
C VAL A 112 5.38 6.57 -5.47
N LEU A 113 4.14 6.91 -5.81
CA LEU A 113 3.71 8.32 -5.92
C LEU A 113 3.81 9.05 -4.58
N ILE A 114 3.43 8.41 -3.48
CA ILE A 114 3.55 8.98 -2.13
C ILE A 114 5.02 9.13 -1.73
N PHE A 115 5.88 8.15 -2.00
CA PHE A 115 7.31 8.23 -1.71
C PHE A 115 8.01 9.32 -2.53
N LEU A 116 7.68 9.47 -3.81
CA LEU A 116 8.17 10.59 -4.62
C LEU A 116 7.75 11.94 -4.05
N SER A 117 6.50 12.04 -3.56
CA SER A 117 6.01 13.25 -2.90
C SER A 117 6.74 13.51 -1.59
N LEU A 118 7.05 12.46 -0.82
CA LEU A 118 7.83 12.53 0.42
C LEU A 118 9.28 12.96 0.19
N ILE A 119 9.92 12.48 -0.89
CA ILE A 119 11.28 12.86 -1.26
C ILE A 119 11.33 14.35 -1.62
N LYS A 120 10.38 14.84 -2.43
CA LYS A 120 10.29 16.25 -2.84
C LYS A 120 9.89 17.22 -1.71
N LEU A 121 9.44 16.69 -0.57
CA LEU A 121 8.97 17.49 0.54
C LEU A 121 10.16 18.19 1.22
N GLU A 122 10.17 19.51 1.17
CA GLU A 122 11.10 20.34 1.94
C GLU A 122 10.62 20.42 3.39
N LEU A 123 11.30 19.69 4.28
CA LEU A 123 11.06 19.82 5.70
C LEU A 123 11.85 21.03 6.22
N LYS A 124 11.15 22.08 6.68
CA LYS A 124 11.79 23.09 7.53
C LYS A 124 12.37 22.37 8.75
N LYS A 125 13.70 22.37 8.90
CA LYS A 125 14.34 21.98 10.15
C LYS A 125 13.81 22.93 11.23
N ILE A 126 13.10 22.36 12.22
CA ILE A 126 12.74 23.06 13.46
C ILE A 126 13.98 23.04 14.35
#